data_AF-A0A7S1USY0-F1
#
_entry.id   AF-A0A7S1USY0-F1
#
_cell.length_a   1.000
_cell.length_b   1.000
_cell.length_c   1.000
_cell.angle_alpha   90.00
_cell.angle_beta   90.00
_cell.angle_gamma   90.00
#
_symmetry.space_group_name_H-M   'P 1'
#
loop_
_entity.id
_entity.type
_entity.pdbx_description
1 polymer ?
#
loop_
_entity_poly.entity_id
_entity_poly.type
_entity_poly.pdbx_seq_one_letter_code
_entity_poly.pdbx_strand_id
1 'polypeptide(L)'
;RKRRKRIQQLLDVATSEQQIRLEHRHNELTKLRVVKLEAYLSARQRTNHAQIWLGHAQKWNVTNDCFHIWHRGPFATINGLRLGAEVPSPSCNEKDSSSGLTFGSHDGGSGGGLRNNDAFKVSWVEINSALGLTTLLLASLEKKQPGCPIRFQHDLVPMGSTSKIGLRKTMGAAAATYYNLYSDDSFSLFGKRNFNLALNGLLKCLLDAAEAVEKRDRTIVLPHEIELTNSNQNEMTIGKIPVTFGTDGEQWTRAMKYMLTDVKWLVAFVSKHVDR
;
A
#
# COMPACT_ATOMS: atom_id res chain seq x y z
N ARG A 1 -8.36 98.17 -9.89
CA ARG A 1 -8.21 97.32 -8.68
C ARG A 1 -9.33 96.29 -8.48
N LYS A 2 -10.63 96.67 -8.46
CA LYS A 2 -11.76 95.71 -8.29
C LYS A 2 -11.83 94.59 -9.35
N ARG A 3 -11.62 94.91 -10.64
CA ARG A 3 -11.63 93.93 -11.74
C ARG A 3 -10.51 92.88 -11.62
N ARG A 4 -9.28 93.30 -11.26
CA ARG A 4 -8.16 92.38 -10.98
C ARG A 4 -8.47 91.43 -9.81
N LYS A 5 -9.08 91.93 -8.73
CA LYS A 5 -9.49 91.09 -7.59
C LYS A 5 -10.54 90.04 -7.99
N ARG A 6 -11.53 90.41 -8.82
CA ARG A 6 -12.52 89.45 -9.34
C ARG A 6 -11.90 88.39 -10.24
N ILE A 7 -10.99 88.77 -11.12
CA ILE A 7 -10.28 87.83 -12.00
C ILE A 7 -9.43 86.87 -11.16
N GLN A 8 -8.74 87.37 -10.13
CA GLN A 8 -7.98 86.53 -9.21
C GLN A 8 -8.88 85.53 -8.47
N GLN A 9 -10.01 86.00 -7.92
CA GLN A 9 -10.97 85.11 -7.25
C GLN A 9 -11.52 84.03 -8.18
N LEU A 10 -11.82 84.35 -9.45
CA LEU A 10 -12.28 83.35 -10.41
C LEU A 10 -11.20 82.32 -10.75
N LEU A 11 -9.93 82.74 -10.84
CA LEU A 11 -8.79 81.84 -11.03
C LEU A 11 -8.58 80.93 -9.82
N ASP A 12 -8.69 81.47 -8.60
CA ASP A 12 -8.54 80.70 -7.36
C ASP A 12 -9.68 79.67 -7.22
N VAL A 13 -10.91 80.04 -7.58
CA VAL A 13 -12.05 79.10 -7.63
C VAL A 13 -11.81 78.02 -8.69
N ALA A 14 -11.44 78.39 -9.92
CA ALA A 14 -11.21 77.42 -10.99
C ALA A 14 -10.06 76.44 -10.67
N THR A 15 -8.97 76.93 -10.07
CA THR A 15 -7.84 76.08 -9.63
C THR A 15 -8.24 75.15 -8.50
N SER A 16 -9.01 75.63 -7.51
CA SER A 16 -9.54 74.78 -6.43
C SER A 16 -10.49 73.69 -6.93
N GLU A 17 -11.37 74.01 -7.89
CA GLU A 17 -12.26 73.03 -8.50
C GLU A 17 -11.48 71.97 -9.29
N GLN A 18 -10.42 72.37 -10.01
CA GLN A 18 -9.56 71.42 -10.70
C GLN A 18 -8.81 70.52 -9.71
N GLN A 19 -8.31 71.07 -8.60
CA GLN A 19 -7.66 70.30 -7.54
C GLN A 19 -8.60 69.21 -6.98
N ILE A 20 -9.84 69.57 -6.65
CA ILE A 20 -10.86 68.63 -6.13
C ILE A 20 -11.16 67.53 -7.15
N ARG A 21 -11.29 67.88 -8.44
CA ARG A 21 -11.52 66.88 -9.50
C ARG A 21 -10.35 65.91 -9.65
N LEU A 22 -9.13 66.40 -9.56
CA LEU A 22 -7.93 65.57 -9.62
C LEU A 22 -7.83 64.64 -8.40
N GLU A 23 -8.12 65.14 -7.20
CA GLU A 23 -8.15 64.34 -5.97
C GLU A 23 -9.22 63.26 -6.04
N HIS A 24 -10.44 63.59 -6.47
CA HIS A 24 -11.49 62.60 -6.65
C HIS A 24 -11.07 61.51 -7.65
N ARG A 25 -10.48 61.90 -8.78
CA ARG A 25 -9.97 60.94 -9.79
C ARG A 25 -8.86 60.06 -9.22
N HIS A 26 -7.94 60.62 -8.44
CA HIS A 26 -6.87 59.88 -7.79
C HIS A 26 -7.42 58.85 -6.79
N ASN A 27 -8.41 59.25 -5.97
CA ASN A 27 -9.06 58.37 -5.03
C ASN A 27 -9.79 57.21 -5.72
N GLU A 28 -10.49 57.49 -6.83
CA GLU A 28 -11.17 56.44 -7.62
C GLU A 28 -10.19 55.45 -8.24
N LEU A 29 -9.08 55.94 -8.82
CA LEU A 29 -8.03 55.08 -9.35
C LEU A 29 -7.39 54.21 -8.26
N THR A 30 -7.23 54.78 -7.06
CA THR A 30 -6.68 54.06 -5.89
C THR A 30 -7.63 52.95 -5.45
N LYS A 31 -8.93 53.23 -5.33
CA LYS A 31 -9.94 52.21 -5.01
C LYS A 31 -9.95 51.07 -6.04
N LEU A 32 -9.95 51.39 -7.33
CA LEU A 32 -9.92 50.40 -8.40
C LEU A 32 -8.65 49.53 -8.35
N ARG A 33 -7.50 50.14 -8.04
CA ARG A 33 -6.23 49.42 -7.87
C ARG A 33 -6.29 48.42 -6.72
N VAL A 34 -6.86 48.82 -5.58
CA VAL A 34 -7.03 47.94 -4.41
C VAL A 34 -7.92 46.75 -4.76
N VAL A 35 -9.11 46.98 -5.33
CA VAL A 35 -10.04 45.91 -5.70
C VAL A 35 -9.40 44.94 -6.70
N LYS A 36 -8.71 45.46 -7.71
CA LYS A 36 -8.02 44.62 -8.71
C LYS A 36 -6.89 43.80 -8.08
N LEU A 37 -6.16 44.39 -7.14
CA LEU A 37 -5.08 43.71 -6.43
C LEU A 37 -5.62 42.60 -5.52
N GLU A 38 -6.68 42.85 -4.77
CA GLU A 38 -7.35 41.85 -3.92
C GLU A 38 -7.89 40.68 -4.76
N ALA A 39 -8.54 40.98 -5.89
CA ALA A 39 -9.00 39.96 -6.83
C ALA A 39 -7.84 39.11 -7.35
N TYR A 40 -6.72 39.74 -7.75
CA TYR A 40 -5.50 39.05 -8.19
C TYR A 40 -4.87 38.20 -7.08
N LEU A 41 -4.73 38.74 -5.86
CA LEU A 41 -4.17 38.02 -4.72
C LEU A 41 -5.03 36.81 -4.35
N SER A 42 -6.36 36.97 -4.33
CA SER A 42 -7.29 35.87 -4.07
C SER A 42 -7.19 34.78 -5.13
N ALA A 43 -7.07 35.16 -6.41
CA ALA A 43 -6.89 34.21 -7.51
C ALA A 43 -5.55 33.46 -7.37
N ARG A 44 -4.46 34.17 -7.06
CA ARG A 44 -3.14 33.59 -6.83
C ARG A 44 -3.11 32.65 -5.62
N GLN A 45 -3.80 32.98 -4.54
CA GLN A 45 -3.93 32.09 -3.39
C GLN A 45 -4.66 30.80 -3.76
N ARG A 46 -5.77 30.90 -4.52
CA ARG A 46 -6.50 29.71 -5.00
C ARG A 46 -5.63 28.84 -5.90
N THR A 47 -4.86 29.42 -6.82
CA THR A 47 -3.96 28.65 -7.69
C THR A 47 -2.83 27.99 -6.90
N ASN A 48 -2.23 28.69 -5.94
CA ASN A 48 -1.19 28.12 -5.07
C ASN A 48 -1.74 26.96 -4.24
N HIS A 49 -2.92 27.15 -3.64
CA HIS A 49 -3.59 26.11 -2.88
C HIS A 49 -3.88 24.88 -3.76
N ALA A 50 -4.44 25.08 -4.95
CA ALA A 50 -4.70 24.01 -5.91
C ALA A 50 -3.41 23.27 -6.30
N GLN A 51 -2.30 23.98 -6.51
CA GLN A 51 -1.00 23.36 -6.80
C GLN A 51 -0.48 22.50 -5.64
N ILE A 52 -0.63 22.97 -4.40
CA ILE A 52 -0.25 22.20 -3.20
C ILE A 52 -1.08 20.91 -3.13
N TRP A 53 -2.40 21.00 -3.32
CA TRP A 53 -3.28 19.83 -3.33
C TRP A 53 -2.97 18.86 -4.46
N LEU A 54 -2.66 19.36 -5.65
CA LEU A 54 -2.20 18.51 -6.76
C LEU A 54 -0.90 17.79 -6.39
N GLY A 55 0.05 18.48 -5.75
CA GLY A 55 1.29 17.86 -5.27
C GLY A 55 1.06 16.78 -4.20
N HIS A 56 -0.01 16.89 -3.40
CA HIS A 56 -0.41 15.83 -2.46
C HIS A 56 -1.11 14.68 -3.19
N ALA A 57 -2.08 14.98 -4.06
CA ALA A 57 -2.86 13.99 -4.80
C ALA A 57 -1.98 13.12 -5.72
N GLN A 58 -0.96 13.70 -6.36
CA GLN A 58 0.03 12.96 -7.16
C GLN A 58 0.90 11.99 -6.36
N LYS A 59 0.98 12.15 -5.03
CA LYS A 59 1.72 11.23 -4.15
C LYS A 59 0.83 10.14 -3.57
N TRP A 60 -0.49 10.31 -3.63
CA TRP A 60 -1.42 9.36 -3.02
C TRP A 60 -1.56 8.12 -3.88
N ASN A 61 -1.20 6.98 -3.30
CA ASN A 61 -1.34 5.69 -3.93
C ASN A 61 -2.46 4.92 -3.23
N VAL A 62 -3.67 5.03 -3.79
CA VAL A 62 -4.88 4.38 -3.24
C VAL A 62 -4.66 2.88 -2.98
N THR A 63 -3.88 2.19 -3.82
CA THR A 63 -3.60 0.76 -3.64
C THR A 63 -2.73 0.51 -2.40
N ASN A 64 -1.73 1.35 -2.16
CA ASN A 64 -0.87 1.24 -0.97
C ASN A 64 -1.62 1.63 0.31
N ASP A 65 -2.57 2.56 0.23
CA ASP A 65 -3.41 2.96 1.35
C ASP A 65 -4.43 1.87 1.73
N CYS A 66 -4.99 1.16 0.74
CA CYS A 66 -5.90 0.04 0.98
C CYS A 66 -5.20 -1.26 1.42
N PHE A 67 -3.97 -1.48 0.93
CA PHE A 67 -3.18 -2.69 1.17
C PHE A 67 -1.79 -2.31 1.67
N HIS A 68 -1.72 -1.93 2.94
CA HIS A 68 -0.47 -1.53 3.58
C HIS A 68 0.39 -2.75 3.90
N ILE A 69 1.43 -2.97 3.09
CA ILE A 69 2.39 -4.07 3.28
C ILE A 69 3.63 -3.56 4.03
N TRP A 70 3.90 -4.18 5.17
CA TRP A 70 5.01 -3.88 6.06
C TRP A 70 5.63 -5.15 6.66
N HIS A 71 6.53 -5.01 7.64
CA HIS A 71 7.08 -6.13 8.37
C HIS A 71 7.09 -5.85 9.87
N ARG A 72 6.92 -6.91 10.67
CA ARG A 72 7.03 -6.88 12.13
C ARG A 72 8.02 -7.96 12.55
N GLY A 73 9.28 -7.56 12.70
CA GLY A 73 10.41 -8.45 12.92
C GLY A 73 10.53 -9.50 11.79
N PRO A 74 10.44 -10.80 12.10
CA PRO A 74 10.55 -11.89 11.13
C PRO A 74 9.31 -12.06 10.24
N PHE A 75 8.14 -11.55 10.64
CA PHE A 75 6.91 -11.65 9.85
C PHE A 75 6.77 -10.49 8.87
N ALA A 76 6.27 -10.76 7.67
CA ALA A 76 5.64 -9.74 6.85
C ALA A 76 4.18 -9.55 7.29
N THR A 77 3.66 -8.34 7.08
CA THR A 77 2.30 -7.98 7.48
C THR A 77 1.57 -7.28 6.35
N ILE A 78 0.28 -7.59 6.18
CA ILE A 78 -0.62 -6.86 5.29
C ILE A 78 -1.79 -6.31 6.12
N ASN A 79 -1.99 -4.99 6.08
CA ASN A 79 -2.95 -4.27 6.94
C ASN A 79 -2.81 -4.64 8.43
N GLY A 80 -1.58 -4.84 8.90
CA GLY A 80 -1.26 -5.22 10.28
C GLY A 80 -1.40 -6.71 10.61
N LEU A 81 -1.94 -7.54 9.70
CA LEU A 81 -2.07 -8.98 9.88
C LEU A 81 -0.77 -9.68 9.49
N ARG A 82 -0.24 -10.55 10.35
CA ARG A 82 0.99 -11.31 10.12
C ARG A 82 0.72 -12.49 9.19
N LEU A 83 1.61 -12.66 8.22
CA LEU A 83 1.63 -13.82 7.33
C LEU A 83 2.90 -14.65 7.61
N GLY A 84 2.69 -15.81 8.21
CA GLY A 84 3.73 -16.76 8.62
C GLY A 84 3.19 -17.69 9.69
N ALA A 85 3.85 -18.82 9.93
CA ALA A 85 3.38 -19.84 10.87
C ALA A 85 4.11 -19.72 12.20
N GLU A 86 5.45 -19.81 12.17
CA GLU A 86 6.29 -19.92 13.36
C GLU A 86 7.57 -19.11 13.22
N VAL A 87 8.13 -18.72 14.37
CA VAL A 87 9.40 -18.02 14.52
C VAL A 87 10.08 -18.54 15.78
N PRO A 88 11.42 -18.73 15.77
CA PRO A 88 12.12 -19.19 16.95
C PRO A 88 11.96 -18.16 18.06
N SER A 89 11.68 -18.63 19.28
CA SER A 89 11.63 -17.77 20.47
C SER A 89 12.93 -16.95 20.49
N PRO A 90 12.87 -15.62 20.73
CA PRO A 90 14.10 -14.86 20.89
C PRO A 90 14.85 -15.45 22.08
N SER A 91 15.91 -16.21 21.82
CA SER A 91 16.89 -16.55 22.83
C SER A 91 17.43 -15.22 23.33
N CYS A 92 17.11 -14.88 24.57
CA CYS A 92 17.52 -13.65 25.20
C CYS A 92 19.05 -13.68 25.35
N ASN A 93 19.76 -13.16 24.34
CA ASN A 93 21.19 -12.87 24.39
C ASN A 93 21.46 -11.55 23.66
N GLU A 94 20.64 -10.54 23.93
CA GLU A 94 21.08 -9.14 23.85
C GLU A 94 21.41 -8.71 25.27
N LYS A 95 22.71 -8.75 25.60
CA LYS A 95 23.26 -8.08 26.79
C LYS A 95 23.25 -6.57 26.54
N ASP A 96 22.09 -5.95 26.65
CA ASP A 96 22.02 -4.50 26.84
C ASP A 96 22.06 -4.20 28.34
N SER A 97 23.25 -3.86 28.79
CA SER A 97 23.52 -3.28 30.10
C SER A 97 22.86 -1.90 30.21
N SER A 98 21.68 -1.82 30.81
CA SER A 98 21.24 -0.66 31.61
C SER A 98 20.03 -0.97 32.52
N SER A 99 20.35 -1.23 33.79
CA SER A 99 19.70 -0.70 35.01
C SER A 99 18.16 -0.64 35.17
N GLY A 100 17.67 -1.37 36.18
CA GLY A 100 16.55 -1.00 37.07
C GLY A 100 15.19 -1.63 36.69
N LEU A 101 14.36 -2.20 37.57
CA LEU A 101 14.28 -2.32 39.03
C LEU A 101 13.53 -3.63 39.33
N THR A 102 13.96 -4.33 40.37
CA THR A 102 13.33 -5.53 40.93
C THR A 102 12.08 -5.17 41.72
N PHE A 103 10.98 -5.89 41.51
CA PHE A 103 9.91 -6.05 42.50
C PHE A 103 9.66 -7.54 42.68
N GLY A 104 10.06 -8.06 43.85
CA GLY A 104 9.80 -9.43 44.23
C GLY A 104 8.40 -9.57 44.83
N SER A 105 7.72 -10.66 44.50
CA SER A 105 6.68 -11.22 45.37
C SER A 105 6.73 -12.73 45.23
N HIS A 106 7.01 -13.36 46.37
CA HIS A 106 6.91 -14.78 46.63
C HIS A 106 5.49 -15.27 46.36
N ASP A 107 5.35 -16.39 45.66
CA ASP A 107 4.46 -17.48 46.10
C ASP A 107 4.89 -18.80 45.49
N GLY A 108 4.99 -19.82 46.36
CA GLY A 108 5.38 -21.18 46.02
C GLY A 108 4.18 -22.02 45.59
N GLY A 109 4.38 -22.91 44.63
CA GLY A 109 3.37 -23.90 44.25
C GLY A 109 3.75 -24.74 43.04
N SER A 110 4.29 -25.92 43.31
CA SER A 110 4.24 -27.16 42.51
C SER A 110 4.73 -27.17 41.06
N GLY A 111 5.75 -28.01 40.83
CA GLY A 111 6.41 -28.17 39.54
C GLY A 111 5.54 -28.81 38.46
N GLY A 112 5.49 -28.13 37.32
CA GLY A 112 5.31 -28.69 36.00
C GLY A 112 6.42 -28.11 35.12
N GLY A 113 7.28 -28.95 34.56
CA GLY A 113 8.46 -28.52 33.81
C GLY A 113 8.11 -27.61 32.63
N LEU A 114 8.50 -26.35 32.72
CA LEU A 114 8.51 -25.41 31.59
C LEU A 114 9.58 -25.86 30.60
N ARG A 115 9.15 -26.35 29.44
CA ARG A 115 10.03 -26.61 28.30
C ARG A 115 10.49 -25.27 27.74
N ASN A 116 11.78 -24.97 27.86
CA ASN A 116 12.44 -23.79 27.31
C ASN A 116 12.53 -23.80 25.76
N ASN A 117 11.42 -23.86 25.02
CA ASN A 117 11.42 -23.83 23.55
C ASN A 117 10.04 -23.47 22.91
N ASP A 118 9.26 -22.58 23.53
CA ASP A 118 7.96 -22.21 22.96
C ASP A 118 8.14 -21.22 21.80
N ALA A 119 8.20 -21.75 20.57
CA ALA A 119 8.18 -20.96 19.34
C ALA A 119 6.86 -20.16 19.26
N PHE A 120 6.93 -18.89 18.87
CA PHE A 120 5.72 -18.08 18.73
C PHE A 120 4.96 -18.49 17.48
N LYS A 121 3.69 -18.91 17.65
CA LYS A 121 2.81 -19.33 16.55
C LYS A 121 1.75 -18.27 16.24
N VAL A 122 1.56 -17.98 14.96
CA VAL A 122 0.48 -17.09 14.49
C VAL A 122 -0.82 -17.90 14.35
N SER A 123 -1.94 -17.31 14.76
CA SER A 123 -3.25 -17.96 14.60
C SER A 123 -3.62 -18.10 13.13
N TRP A 124 -4.17 -19.25 12.74
CA TRP A 124 -4.67 -19.49 11.39
C TRP A 124 -5.74 -18.48 10.96
N VAL A 125 -6.54 -17.94 11.88
CA VAL A 125 -7.51 -16.88 11.55
C VAL A 125 -6.82 -15.62 11.01
N GLU A 126 -5.66 -15.28 11.58
CA GLU A 126 -4.84 -14.15 11.13
C GLU A 126 -4.17 -14.46 9.78
N ILE A 127 -3.58 -15.64 9.63
CA ILE A 127 -2.96 -16.12 8.38
C ILE A 127 -3.98 -16.13 7.23
N ASN A 128 -5.15 -16.71 7.45
CA ASN A 128 -6.22 -16.81 6.47
C ASN A 128 -6.72 -15.42 6.04
N SER A 129 -6.88 -14.51 7.00
CA SER A 129 -7.25 -13.12 6.72
C SER A 129 -6.18 -12.40 5.89
N ALA A 130 -4.89 -12.61 6.22
CA ALA A 130 -3.78 -12.05 5.47
C ALA A 130 -3.73 -12.59 4.03
N LEU A 131 -3.84 -13.91 3.82
CA LEU A 131 -3.93 -14.54 2.50
C LEU A 131 -5.13 -14.04 1.69
N GLY A 132 -6.26 -13.82 2.37
CA GLY A 132 -7.46 -13.24 1.77
C GLY A 132 -7.25 -11.83 1.25
N LEU A 133 -6.59 -10.97 2.02
CA LEU A 133 -6.20 -9.63 1.59
C LEU A 133 -5.20 -9.67 0.44
N THR A 134 -4.21 -10.56 0.47
CA THR A 134 -3.25 -10.74 -0.63
C THR A 134 -3.96 -11.17 -1.91
N THR A 135 -4.93 -12.08 -1.81
CA THR A 135 -5.76 -12.53 -2.94
C THR A 135 -6.59 -11.38 -3.50
N LEU A 136 -7.23 -10.58 -2.63
CA LEU A 136 -8.01 -9.42 -3.04
C LEU A 136 -7.14 -8.36 -3.72
N LEU A 137 -5.92 -8.14 -3.22
CA LEU A 137 -4.96 -7.22 -3.83
C LEU A 137 -4.60 -7.67 -5.25
N LEU A 138 -4.16 -8.92 -5.44
CA LEU A 138 -3.81 -9.43 -6.77
C LEU A 138 -5.02 -9.40 -7.72
N ALA A 139 -6.20 -9.83 -7.27
CA ALA A 139 -7.42 -9.75 -8.06
C ALA A 139 -7.79 -8.30 -8.44
N SER A 140 -7.49 -7.34 -7.57
CA SER A 140 -7.67 -5.92 -7.86
C SER A 140 -6.68 -5.42 -8.90
N LEU A 141 -5.43 -5.91 -8.91
CA LEU A 141 -4.44 -5.55 -9.93
C LEU A 141 -4.83 -6.05 -11.32
N GLU A 142 -5.47 -7.22 -11.43
CA GLU A 142 -5.99 -7.72 -12.72
C GLU A 142 -7.19 -6.91 -13.23
N LYS A 143 -8.12 -6.51 -12.36
CA LYS A 143 -9.30 -5.73 -12.77
C LYS A 143 -8.98 -4.26 -13.04
N LYS A 144 -8.02 -3.70 -12.32
CA LYS A 144 -7.69 -2.28 -12.33
C LYS A 144 -6.68 -1.99 -13.44
N GLN A 145 -7.14 -1.86 -14.70
CA GLN A 145 -6.70 -0.81 -15.64
C GLN A 145 -7.13 -1.03 -17.12
N PRO A 146 -7.51 0.05 -17.84
CA PRO A 146 -7.31 0.11 -19.29
C PRO A 146 -5.79 0.20 -19.58
N GLY A 147 -5.25 -0.77 -20.34
CA GLY A 147 -3.83 -0.77 -20.76
C GLY A 147 -2.87 -1.59 -19.90
N CYS A 148 -3.32 -2.21 -18.81
CA CYS A 148 -2.51 -3.17 -18.06
C CYS A 148 -2.76 -4.60 -18.59
N PRO A 149 -1.74 -5.30 -19.11
CA PRO A 149 -1.91 -6.62 -19.71
C PRO A 149 -1.84 -7.76 -18.67
N ILE A 150 -1.94 -7.48 -17.36
CA ILE A 150 -1.87 -8.52 -16.33
C ILE A 150 -3.09 -9.42 -16.48
N ARG A 151 -2.85 -10.67 -16.88
CA ARG A 151 -3.86 -11.70 -16.97
C ARG A 151 -3.34 -12.94 -16.31
N PHE A 152 -4.01 -13.36 -15.24
CA PHE A 152 -3.60 -14.53 -14.50
C PHE A 152 -4.02 -15.82 -15.19
N GLN A 153 -3.18 -16.86 -15.06
CA GLN A 153 -3.55 -18.23 -15.45
C GLN A 153 -4.49 -18.88 -14.43
N HIS A 154 -4.46 -18.42 -13.18
CA HIS A 154 -5.36 -18.87 -12.14
C HIS A 154 -6.49 -17.86 -11.94
N ASP A 155 -7.66 -18.34 -11.53
CA ASP A 155 -8.78 -17.51 -11.14
C ASP A 155 -8.74 -17.26 -9.64
N LEU A 156 -8.69 -15.99 -9.25
CA LEU A 156 -8.60 -15.54 -7.87
C LEU A 156 -10.01 -15.20 -7.36
N VAL A 157 -10.46 -15.91 -6.32
CA VAL A 157 -11.79 -15.70 -5.71
C VAL A 157 -11.60 -15.16 -4.30
N PRO A 158 -11.48 -13.83 -4.13
CA PRO A 158 -11.35 -13.22 -2.80
C PRO A 158 -12.68 -13.35 -2.04
N MET A 159 -12.61 -13.98 -0.86
CA MET A 159 -13.76 -14.22 0.05
C MET A 159 -13.36 -13.99 1.51
N GLY A 160 -12.64 -12.90 1.77
CA GLY A 160 -12.07 -12.62 3.10
C GLY A 160 -11.13 -13.75 3.54
N SER A 161 -11.27 -14.21 4.78
CA SER A 161 -10.47 -15.32 5.34
C SER A 161 -10.78 -16.69 4.71
N THR A 162 -11.74 -16.81 3.80
CA THR A 162 -12.12 -18.07 3.15
C THR A 162 -11.87 -18.06 1.64
N SER A 163 -10.87 -17.29 1.21
CA SER A 163 -10.53 -17.10 -0.20
C SER A 163 -10.14 -18.40 -0.90
N LYS A 164 -10.34 -18.45 -2.22
CA LYS A 164 -10.10 -19.65 -3.04
C LYS A 164 -9.35 -19.31 -4.31
N ILE A 165 -8.65 -20.31 -4.85
CA ILE A 165 -7.91 -20.20 -6.10
C ILE A 165 -8.28 -21.38 -6.98
N GLY A 166 -8.66 -21.08 -8.22
CA GLY A 166 -8.96 -22.10 -9.22
C GLY A 166 -8.05 -21.99 -10.43
N LEU A 167 -8.01 -23.03 -11.26
CA LEU A 167 -7.43 -22.88 -12.60
C LEU A 167 -8.42 -22.17 -13.51
N ARG A 168 -7.96 -21.14 -14.22
CA ARG A 168 -8.80 -20.42 -15.17
C ARG A 168 -9.15 -21.34 -16.34
N LYS A 169 -10.44 -21.42 -16.68
CA LYS A 169 -10.90 -22.25 -17.79
C LYS A 169 -10.36 -21.73 -19.12
N THR A 170 -9.79 -22.61 -19.92
CA THR A 170 -9.71 -22.45 -21.37
C THR A 170 -11.05 -22.83 -21.99
N MET A 171 -11.42 -22.21 -23.13
CA MET A 171 -12.70 -22.49 -23.78
C MET A 171 -12.83 -24.00 -24.08
N GLY A 172 -13.93 -24.62 -23.62
CA GLY A 172 -14.22 -26.05 -23.80
C GLY A 172 -13.90 -26.97 -22.60
N ALA A 173 -13.32 -26.45 -21.52
CA ALA A 173 -13.00 -27.25 -20.33
C ALA A 173 -14.21 -27.44 -19.37
N ALA A 174 -14.19 -28.54 -18.60
CA ALA A 174 -15.16 -28.88 -17.56
C ALA A 174 -15.28 -27.81 -16.44
N ALA A 175 -16.11 -28.04 -15.42
CA ALA A 175 -16.23 -27.14 -14.26
C ALA A 175 -14.85 -26.78 -13.67
N ALA A 176 -14.65 -25.51 -13.30
CA ALA A 176 -13.36 -25.04 -12.80
C ALA A 176 -13.15 -25.65 -11.42
N THR A 177 -11.98 -26.24 -11.18
CA THR A 177 -11.63 -26.79 -9.87
C THR A 177 -11.05 -25.67 -9.03
N TYR A 178 -11.60 -25.47 -7.83
CA TYR A 178 -11.16 -24.48 -6.86
C TYR A 178 -10.58 -25.15 -5.63
N TYR A 179 -9.48 -24.61 -5.16
CA TYR A 179 -8.79 -25.03 -3.95
C TYR A 179 -8.90 -23.93 -2.88
N ASN A 180 -9.02 -24.34 -1.62
CA ASN A 180 -9.13 -23.42 -0.49
C ASN A 180 -7.76 -22.82 -0.18
N LEU A 181 -7.67 -21.49 -0.13
CA LEU A 181 -6.49 -20.75 0.33
C LEU A 181 -6.64 -20.38 1.83
N TYR A 182 -7.15 -21.31 2.61
CA TYR A 182 -7.32 -21.16 4.05
C TYR A 182 -7.27 -22.54 4.71
N SER A 183 -6.92 -22.56 5.99
CA SER A 183 -6.88 -23.77 6.80
C SER A 183 -7.34 -23.48 8.24
N ASP A 184 -7.83 -24.51 8.92
CA ASP A 184 -8.22 -24.50 10.33
C ASP A 184 -7.17 -25.17 11.24
N ASP A 185 -5.93 -25.34 10.75
CA ASP A 185 -4.84 -26.13 11.36
C ASP A 185 -5.08 -27.65 11.39
N SER A 186 -6.34 -28.09 11.37
CA SER A 186 -6.66 -29.52 11.51
C SER A 186 -6.23 -30.32 10.28
N PHE A 187 -6.07 -29.66 9.12
CA PHE A 187 -5.64 -30.23 7.84
C PHE A 187 -6.14 -31.67 7.68
N SER A 188 -7.46 -31.85 7.57
CA SER A 188 -8.10 -33.15 7.24
C SER A 188 -7.35 -33.87 6.11
N LEU A 189 -7.52 -35.19 5.95
CA LEU A 189 -6.69 -36.11 5.14
C LEU A 189 -6.10 -35.57 3.81
N PHE A 190 -6.79 -34.66 3.10
CA PHE A 190 -6.30 -34.00 1.87
C PHE A 190 -6.23 -32.46 1.92
N GLY A 191 -6.61 -31.83 3.03
CA GLY A 191 -6.67 -30.37 3.21
C GLY A 191 -5.32 -29.68 2.99
N LYS A 192 -4.23 -30.29 3.46
CA LYS A 192 -2.86 -29.74 3.27
C LYS A 192 -2.46 -29.70 1.81
N ARG A 193 -2.77 -30.76 1.05
CA ARG A 193 -2.49 -30.82 -0.39
C ARG A 193 -3.25 -29.74 -1.15
N ASN A 194 -4.55 -29.60 -0.89
CA ASN A 194 -5.38 -28.59 -1.55
C ASN A 194 -4.92 -27.17 -1.23
N PHE A 195 -4.57 -26.91 0.03
CA PHE A 195 -4.03 -25.62 0.45
C PHE A 195 -2.70 -25.30 -0.26
N ASN A 196 -1.79 -26.28 -0.36
CA ASN A 196 -0.53 -26.10 -1.08
C ASN A 196 -0.74 -25.88 -2.58
N LEU A 197 -1.72 -26.54 -3.21
CA LEU A 197 -2.10 -26.26 -4.60
C LEU A 197 -2.62 -24.83 -4.76
N ALA A 198 -3.43 -24.33 -3.81
CA ALA A 198 -3.88 -22.94 -3.82
C ALA A 198 -2.70 -21.97 -3.65
N LEU A 199 -1.79 -22.21 -2.70
CA LEU A 199 -0.60 -21.38 -2.49
C LEU A 199 0.30 -21.30 -3.71
N ASN A 200 0.57 -22.43 -4.37
CA ASN A 200 1.31 -22.44 -5.63
C ASN A 200 0.56 -21.63 -6.71
N GLY A 201 -0.76 -21.75 -6.80
CA GLY A 201 -1.57 -20.93 -7.71
C GLY A 201 -1.47 -19.43 -7.41
N LEU A 202 -1.44 -19.03 -6.14
CA LEU A 202 -1.24 -17.64 -5.73
C LEU A 202 0.14 -17.11 -6.15
N LEU A 203 1.19 -17.90 -5.91
CA LEU A 203 2.55 -17.54 -6.29
C LEU A 203 2.69 -17.48 -7.83
N LYS A 204 1.99 -18.34 -8.56
CA LYS A 204 1.92 -18.26 -10.03
C LYS A 204 1.24 -16.99 -10.52
N CYS A 205 0.16 -16.54 -9.87
CA CYS A 205 -0.42 -15.23 -10.16
C CYS A 205 0.58 -14.09 -9.94
N LEU A 206 1.37 -14.14 -8.87
CA LEU A 206 2.40 -13.14 -8.62
C LEU A 206 3.46 -13.14 -9.73
N LEU A 207 3.92 -14.32 -10.16
CA LEU A 207 4.85 -14.46 -11.29
C LEU A 207 4.25 -13.94 -12.60
N ASP A 208 3.00 -14.29 -12.92
CA ASP A 208 2.30 -13.82 -14.12
C ASP A 208 2.20 -12.27 -14.13
N ALA A 209 1.94 -11.64 -12.97
CA ALA A 209 1.96 -10.18 -12.86
C ALA A 209 3.37 -9.59 -13.02
N ALA A 210 4.39 -10.22 -12.45
CA ALA A 210 5.77 -9.78 -12.56
C ALA A 210 6.24 -9.78 -14.02
N GLU A 211 6.02 -10.89 -14.74
CA GLU A 211 6.35 -11.02 -16.17
C GLU A 211 5.60 -9.97 -17.03
N ALA A 212 4.34 -9.69 -16.69
CA ALA A 212 3.55 -8.69 -17.40
C ALA A 212 4.09 -7.26 -17.18
N VAL A 213 4.58 -6.94 -15.97
CA VAL A 213 5.19 -5.64 -15.64
C VAL A 213 6.58 -5.50 -16.26
N GLU A 214 7.40 -6.54 -16.20
CA GLU A 214 8.75 -6.57 -16.79
C GLU A 214 8.72 -6.35 -18.32
N LYS A 215 7.70 -6.88 -19.00
CA LYS A 215 7.47 -6.62 -20.44
C LYS A 215 7.25 -5.14 -20.74
N ARG A 216 6.69 -4.37 -19.80
CA ARG A 216 6.42 -2.93 -19.93
C ARG A 216 7.65 -2.09 -19.55
N ASP A 217 8.38 -2.50 -18.53
CA ASP A 217 9.60 -1.82 -18.07
C ASP A 217 10.67 -2.86 -17.67
N ARG A 218 11.69 -3.01 -18.51
CA ARG A 218 12.79 -3.97 -18.34
C ARG A 218 13.76 -3.61 -17.21
N THR A 219 13.66 -2.40 -16.65
CA THR A 219 14.48 -2.01 -15.49
C THR A 219 13.94 -2.57 -14.18
N ILE A 220 12.75 -3.19 -14.24
CA ILE A 220 12.04 -3.73 -13.10
C ILE A 220 12.34 -5.22 -12.99
N VAL A 221 12.96 -5.61 -11.89
CA VAL A 221 13.18 -7.01 -11.51
C VAL A 221 12.68 -7.19 -10.09
N LEU A 222 11.93 -8.27 -9.84
CA LEU A 222 11.52 -8.59 -8.48
C LEU A 222 12.75 -8.95 -7.63
N PRO A 223 12.78 -8.55 -6.35
CA PRO A 223 13.91 -8.85 -5.47
C PRO A 223 14.14 -10.34 -5.26
N HIS A 224 13.07 -11.14 -5.23
CA HIS A 224 13.17 -12.58 -5.01
C HIS A 224 12.76 -13.33 -6.28
N GLU A 225 13.62 -14.26 -6.68
CA GLU A 225 13.39 -15.10 -7.85
C GLU A 225 12.27 -16.11 -7.58
N ILE A 226 11.32 -16.25 -8.51
CA ILE A 226 10.22 -17.20 -8.43
C ILE A 226 10.44 -18.28 -9.50
N GLU A 227 10.64 -19.52 -9.07
CA GLU A 227 10.94 -20.64 -9.96
C GLU A 227 9.94 -21.79 -9.81
N LEU A 228 9.69 -22.50 -10.91
CA LEU A 228 8.99 -23.78 -10.90
C LEU A 228 10.04 -24.90 -10.76
N THR A 229 10.18 -25.47 -9.57
CA THR A 229 11.26 -26.42 -9.25
C THR A 229 10.95 -27.83 -9.75
N ASN A 230 9.68 -28.24 -9.76
CA ASN A 230 9.29 -29.59 -10.18
C ASN A 230 8.01 -29.56 -11.01
N SER A 231 8.13 -29.74 -12.33
CA SER A 231 7.00 -29.78 -13.26
C SER A 231 5.99 -30.89 -12.95
N ASN A 232 6.40 -31.97 -12.28
CA ASN A 232 5.52 -33.11 -11.97
C ASN A 232 4.63 -32.86 -10.76
N GLN A 233 5.09 -32.03 -9.80
CA GLN A 233 4.35 -31.72 -8.57
C GLN A 233 3.84 -30.27 -8.52
N ASN A 234 4.20 -29.48 -9.54
CA ASN A 234 3.84 -28.07 -9.68
C ASN A 234 4.25 -27.24 -8.45
N GLU A 235 5.38 -27.61 -7.83
CA GLU A 235 5.94 -26.93 -6.67
C GLU A 235 6.70 -25.68 -7.10
N MET A 236 6.38 -24.57 -6.45
CA MET A 236 7.02 -23.29 -6.69
C MET A 236 7.89 -22.88 -5.51
N THR A 237 9.01 -22.24 -5.82
CA THR A 237 9.89 -21.64 -4.82
C THR A 237 9.98 -20.14 -5.01
N ILE A 238 10.24 -19.43 -3.92
CA ILE A 238 10.54 -18.00 -3.91
C ILE A 238 11.85 -17.78 -3.14
N GLY A 239 12.84 -17.19 -3.80
CA GLY A 239 14.19 -17.07 -3.25
C GLY A 239 14.80 -18.42 -2.86
N LYS A 240 14.53 -19.47 -3.66
CA LYS A 240 14.96 -20.87 -3.43
C LYS A 240 14.32 -21.54 -2.21
N ILE A 241 13.24 -20.97 -1.68
CA ILE A 241 12.49 -21.53 -0.55
C ILE A 241 11.13 -22.02 -1.06
N PRO A 242 10.70 -23.25 -0.75
CA PRO A 242 9.38 -23.74 -1.15
C PRO A 242 8.27 -22.92 -0.50
N VAL A 243 7.24 -22.58 -1.28
CA VAL A 243 6.05 -21.87 -0.78
C VAL A 243 5.07 -22.82 -0.07
N THR A 244 5.25 -24.13 -0.27
CA THR A 244 4.37 -25.17 0.28
C THR A 244 4.45 -25.17 1.80
N PHE A 245 3.29 -25.24 2.45
CA PHE A 245 3.22 -25.37 3.90
C PHE A 245 3.72 -26.78 4.29
N GLY A 246 4.80 -26.81 5.08
CA GLY A 246 5.57 -28.01 5.41
C GLY A 246 5.54 -28.34 6.90
N THR A 247 6.66 -28.86 7.41
CA THR A 247 6.94 -29.05 8.85
C THR A 247 7.80 -27.92 9.42
N ASP A 248 8.52 -27.21 8.57
CA ASP A 248 9.37 -26.07 8.94
C ASP A 248 8.56 -24.77 8.83
N GLY A 249 7.96 -24.36 9.95
CA GLY A 249 7.16 -23.15 10.04
C GLY A 249 7.97 -21.86 9.86
N GLU A 250 9.25 -21.86 10.21
CA GLU A 250 10.14 -20.70 10.10
C GLU A 250 10.55 -20.44 8.65
N GLN A 251 10.91 -21.51 7.93
CA GLN A 251 11.17 -21.46 6.51
C GLN A 251 9.93 -20.96 5.76
N TRP A 252 8.74 -21.46 6.11
CA TRP A 252 7.49 -21.02 5.49
C TRP A 252 7.19 -19.54 5.79
N THR A 253 7.39 -19.08 7.02
CA THR A 253 7.29 -17.65 7.38
C THR A 253 8.19 -16.78 6.51
N ARG A 254 9.41 -17.24 6.21
CA ARG A 254 10.36 -16.54 5.36
C ARG A 254 9.91 -16.48 3.90
N ALA A 255 9.40 -17.59 3.36
CA ALA A 255 8.81 -17.62 2.02
C ALA A 255 7.62 -16.64 1.89
N MET A 256 6.74 -16.62 2.89
CA MET A 256 5.62 -15.67 2.96
C MET A 256 6.08 -14.21 3.02
N LYS A 257 7.18 -13.94 3.74
CA LYS A 257 7.80 -12.61 3.78
C LYS A 257 8.35 -12.18 2.42
N TYR A 258 9.03 -13.07 1.70
CA TYR A 258 9.50 -12.79 0.35
C TYR A 258 8.33 -12.51 -0.59
N MET A 259 7.28 -13.34 -0.53
CA MET A 259 6.08 -13.17 -1.36
C MET A 259 5.42 -11.81 -1.13
N LEU A 260 5.19 -11.40 0.12
CA LEU A 260 4.61 -10.08 0.41
C LEU A 260 5.55 -8.93 0.02
N THR A 261 6.86 -9.13 0.12
CA THR A 261 7.83 -8.13 -0.34
C THR A 261 7.70 -7.92 -1.84
N ASP A 262 7.65 -8.99 -2.63
CA ASP A 262 7.51 -8.92 -4.07
C ASP A 262 6.15 -8.35 -4.49
N VAL A 263 5.06 -8.69 -3.79
CA VAL A 263 3.75 -8.06 -3.98
C VAL A 263 3.81 -6.55 -3.72
N LYS A 264 4.54 -6.10 -2.70
CA LYS A 264 4.73 -4.67 -2.43
C LYS A 264 5.48 -3.97 -3.55
N TRP A 265 6.55 -4.58 -4.04
CA TRP A 265 7.28 -4.07 -5.21
C TRP A 265 6.38 -3.98 -6.43
N LEU A 266 5.59 -5.03 -6.70
CA LEU A 266 4.61 -5.05 -7.78
C LEU A 266 3.61 -3.89 -7.67
N VAL A 267 3.04 -3.64 -6.48
CA VAL A 267 2.13 -2.51 -6.25
C VAL A 267 2.82 -1.17 -6.52
N ALA A 268 4.05 -0.99 -6.04
CA ALA A 268 4.81 0.24 -6.29
C ALA A 268 5.03 0.45 -7.80
N PHE A 269 5.33 -0.62 -8.54
CA PHE A 269 5.52 -0.58 -9.98
C PHE A 269 4.23 -0.23 -10.71
N VAL A 270 3.14 -0.91 -10.40
CA VAL A 270 1.84 -0.63 -11.03
C VAL A 270 1.45 0.81 -10.77
N SER A 271 1.55 1.30 -9.54
CA SER A 271 1.16 2.67 -9.18
C SER A 271 2.00 3.74 -9.86
N LYS A 272 3.31 3.53 -10.06
CA LYS A 272 4.15 4.46 -10.85
C LYS A 272 3.67 4.61 -12.31
N HIS A 273 2.97 3.60 -12.83
CA HIS A 273 2.53 3.52 -14.24
C HIS A 273 1.02 3.69 -14.43
N VAL A 274 0.26 4.00 -13.36
CA VAL A 274 -1.17 4.37 -13.45
C VAL A 274 -1.33 5.80 -13.96
N ASP A 275 -0.34 6.66 -13.73
CA ASP A 275 -0.40 8.10 -14.05
C ASP A 275 0.23 8.46 -15.42
N ARG A 276 0.55 7.48 -16.27
CA ARG A 276 1.15 7.66 -17.61
C ARG A 276 0.47 6.78 -18.65
#